data_AF-A0A9W7GB82-F1
#
_entry.id   AF-A0A9W7GB82-F1
#
_cell.length_a   1.000
_cell.length_b   1.000
_cell.length_c   1.000
_cell.angle_alpha   90.00
_cell.angle_beta   90.00
_cell.angle_gamma   90.00
#
_symmetry.space_group_name_H-M   'P 1'
#
loop_
_entity.id
_entity.type
_entity.pdbx_description
1 polymer ?
#
loop_
_entity_poly.entity_id
_entity_poly.type
_entity_poly.pdbx_seq_one_letter_code
_entity_poly.pdbx_strand_id
1 'polypeptide(L)'
;MESKLENFVTSNPDLPKIFSPSTSPTHRAQLWESMCTHGEFLVDSYSWACPNPRALRVLSAFQPLVEVGCGSNAYWGRRLRETGADIKCYDVDVEGGGVIDRPKKKIKQAGEDGGDGDFKALKGGPEVLLEPGNLGRNLFLCFPDEDVNPSDPSGPPLGVECLSNYSGEYVIHVGELFGETVSHDQAPFGRSSSMEFQCHLAKDFHCILKAGLPRWPHEGQTISVWKRTTICDIHFGDDEDDSGEEEVGEGEENKISFKHIPEDEALPQDIAAPCVAHLLK
;
A
#
# COMPACT_ATOMS: atom_id res chain seq x y z
N MET A 1 15.69 7.44 -6.93
CA MET A 1 14.38 7.63 -7.55
C MET A 1 13.86 9.06 -7.35
N GLU A 2 13.71 9.54 -6.11
CA GLU A 2 13.06 10.83 -5.78
C GLU A 2 13.64 12.00 -6.57
N SER A 3 14.96 12.24 -6.48
CA SER A 3 15.62 13.31 -7.23
C SER A 3 15.48 13.18 -8.74
N LYS A 4 15.39 11.96 -9.30
CA LYS A 4 15.18 11.77 -10.74
C LYS A 4 13.75 12.12 -11.15
N LEU A 5 12.76 11.71 -10.35
CA LEU A 5 11.35 12.08 -10.54
C LEU A 5 11.16 13.59 -10.40
N GLU A 6 11.68 14.20 -9.34
CA GLU A 6 11.63 15.64 -9.12
C GLU A 6 12.32 16.42 -10.25
N ASN A 7 13.50 15.99 -10.69
CA ASN A 7 14.19 16.59 -11.82
C ASN A 7 13.38 16.48 -13.11
N PHE A 8 12.75 15.33 -13.37
CA PHE A 8 11.88 15.15 -14.54
C PHE A 8 10.67 16.09 -14.49
N VAL A 9 9.95 16.12 -13.36
CA VAL A 9 8.78 16.99 -13.17
C VAL A 9 9.17 18.45 -13.30
N THR A 10 10.29 18.86 -12.70
CA THR A 10 10.79 20.24 -12.75
C THR A 10 11.24 20.64 -14.17
N SER A 11 11.83 19.71 -14.92
CA SER A 11 12.26 19.94 -16.30
C SER A 11 11.10 19.97 -17.30
N ASN A 12 9.90 19.55 -16.88
CA ASN A 12 8.69 19.51 -17.70
C ASN A 12 7.57 20.37 -17.05
N PRO A 13 7.66 21.71 -17.13
CA PRO A 13 6.76 22.62 -16.40
C PRO A 13 5.29 22.54 -16.85
N ASP A 14 5.01 21.95 -18.01
CA ASP A 14 3.65 21.72 -18.50
C ASP A 14 3.06 20.37 -18.07
N LEU A 15 3.87 19.48 -17.47
CA LEU A 15 3.43 18.18 -16.99
C LEU A 15 2.27 18.27 -15.98
N PRO A 16 2.25 19.22 -15.02
CA PRO A 16 1.10 19.41 -14.12
C PRO A 16 -0.21 19.80 -14.84
N LYS A 17 -0.12 20.27 -16.10
CA LYS A 17 -1.28 20.66 -16.90
C LYS A 17 -1.73 19.56 -17.87
N ILE A 18 -1.16 18.36 -17.82
CA ILE A 18 -1.48 17.28 -18.78
C ILE A 18 -2.99 17.01 -18.87
N PHE A 19 -3.70 17.04 -17.73
CA PHE A 19 -5.16 16.86 -17.65
C PHE A 19 -5.96 18.17 -17.69
N SER A 20 -5.30 19.32 -17.84
CA SER A 20 -6.00 20.59 -17.99
C SER A 20 -6.81 20.58 -19.29
N PRO A 21 -8.07 21.08 -19.29
CA PRO A 21 -8.84 21.31 -20.50
C PRO A 21 -8.15 22.25 -21.50
N SER A 22 -7.25 23.14 -21.01
CA SER A 22 -6.49 24.05 -21.86
C SER A 22 -5.32 23.40 -22.61
N THR A 23 -4.95 22.16 -22.27
CA THR A 23 -3.87 21.42 -22.94
C THR A 23 -4.41 20.73 -24.18
N SER A 24 -3.82 21.01 -25.34
CA SER A 24 -4.27 20.41 -26.61
C SER A 24 -4.07 18.88 -26.60
N PRO A 25 -4.90 18.12 -27.34
CA PRO A 25 -4.75 16.66 -27.40
C PRO A 25 -3.36 16.20 -27.87
N THR A 26 -2.77 16.88 -28.85
CA THR A 26 -1.42 16.56 -29.37
C THR A 26 -0.35 16.80 -28.32
N HIS A 27 -0.40 17.93 -27.61
CA HIS A 27 0.56 18.23 -26.54
C HIS A 27 0.40 17.24 -25.36
N ARG A 28 -0.85 16.89 -25.03
CA ARG A 28 -1.15 15.86 -24.02
C ARG A 28 -0.51 14.53 -24.38
N ALA A 29 -0.63 14.08 -25.63
CA ALA A 29 -0.03 12.83 -26.08
C ALA A 29 1.51 12.85 -25.97
N GLN A 30 2.15 13.96 -26.31
CA GLN A 30 3.61 14.12 -26.18
C GLN A 30 4.08 14.08 -24.72
N LEU A 31 3.36 14.78 -23.82
CA LEU A 31 3.62 14.74 -22.39
C LEU A 31 3.42 13.32 -21.83
N TRP A 32 2.37 12.62 -22.28
CA TRP A 32 2.08 11.25 -21.88
C TRP A 32 3.19 10.29 -22.31
N GLU A 33 3.58 10.32 -23.59
CA GLU A 33 4.67 9.49 -24.12
C GLU A 33 5.98 9.73 -23.37
N SER A 34 6.35 10.99 -23.14
CA SER A 34 7.53 11.33 -22.35
C SER A 34 7.45 10.80 -20.91
N MET A 35 6.26 10.82 -20.30
CA MET A 35 6.04 10.31 -18.96
C MET A 35 6.13 8.78 -18.93
N CYS A 36 5.53 8.07 -19.89
CA CYS A 36 5.62 6.61 -19.98
C CYS A 36 7.06 6.15 -20.15
N THR A 37 7.81 6.71 -21.11
CA THR A 37 9.20 6.31 -21.35
C THR A 37 10.10 6.57 -20.15
N HIS A 38 9.92 7.71 -19.45
CA HIS A 38 10.72 7.99 -18.25
C HIS A 38 10.25 7.18 -17.03
N GLY A 39 8.95 6.94 -16.94
CA GLY A 39 8.30 6.15 -15.89
C GLY A 39 8.75 4.70 -15.91
N GLU A 40 8.66 4.03 -17.06
CA GLU A 40 9.13 2.64 -17.24
C GLU A 40 10.58 2.49 -16.78
N PHE A 41 11.48 3.37 -17.23
CA PHE A 41 12.87 3.35 -16.80
C PHE A 41 13.03 3.49 -15.28
N LEU A 42 12.25 4.36 -14.63
CA LEU A 42 12.32 4.58 -13.20
C LEU A 42 11.72 3.44 -12.40
N VAL A 43 10.61 2.85 -12.86
CA VAL A 43 10.00 1.67 -12.23
C VAL A 43 10.96 0.49 -12.30
N ASP A 44 11.50 0.20 -13.49
CA ASP A 44 12.50 -0.86 -13.70
C ASP A 44 13.76 -0.64 -12.87
N SER A 45 14.21 0.60 -12.73
CA SER A 45 15.43 0.92 -11.98
C SER A 45 15.21 1.01 -10.46
N TYR A 46 13.97 1.04 -9.98
CA TYR A 46 13.65 1.32 -8.59
C TYR A 46 12.40 0.55 -8.12
N SER A 47 11.22 1.17 -8.21
CA SER A 47 9.92 0.70 -7.72
C SER A 47 8.79 1.53 -8.31
N TRP A 48 7.54 1.09 -8.13
CA TRP A 48 6.33 1.81 -8.55
C TRP A 48 6.11 3.14 -7.80
N ALA A 49 6.42 3.17 -6.50
CA ALA A 49 6.35 4.38 -5.68
C ALA A 49 7.70 4.77 -5.12
N CYS A 50 7.92 6.08 -4.90
CA CYS A 50 9.20 6.58 -4.44
C CYS A 50 9.24 6.80 -2.92
N PRO A 51 10.16 6.16 -2.16
CA PRO A 51 10.45 6.56 -0.79
C PRO A 51 11.01 7.97 -0.76
N ASN A 52 10.54 8.74 0.21
CA ASN A 52 11.16 9.98 0.65
C ASN A 52 11.51 9.91 2.15
N PRO A 53 12.30 10.83 2.69
CA PRO A 53 12.69 10.80 4.10
C PRO A 53 11.50 10.78 5.07
N ARG A 54 10.35 11.36 4.69
CA ARG A 54 9.13 11.31 5.52
C ARG A 54 8.54 9.90 5.56
N ALA A 55 8.41 9.24 4.42
CA ALA A 55 7.88 7.89 4.31
C ALA A 55 8.74 6.87 5.06
N LEU A 56 10.07 6.98 4.94
CA LEU A 56 11.00 6.11 5.66
C LEU A 56 10.90 6.28 7.18
N ARG A 57 10.68 7.50 7.67
CA ARG A 57 10.42 7.74 9.11
C ARG A 57 9.12 7.11 9.57
N VAL A 58 8.05 7.22 8.78
CA VAL A 58 6.77 6.59 9.07
C VAL A 58 6.97 5.08 9.18
N LEU A 59 7.50 4.43 8.15
CA LEU A 59 7.77 2.98 8.15
C LEU A 59 8.65 2.54 9.32
N SER A 60 9.73 3.27 9.60
CA SER A 60 10.65 2.94 10.72
C SER A 60 9.98 3.01 12.10
N ALA A 61 8.93 3.82 12.26
CA ALA A 61 8.18 3.92 13.52
C ALA A 61 7.30 2.70 13.80
N PHE A 62 6.96 1.91 12.77
CA PHE A 62 6.13 0.71 12.87
C PHE A 62 6.92 -0.59 12.68
N GLN A 63 8.24 -0.56 12.85
CA GLN A 63 9.05 -1.78 12.84
C GLN A 63 8.70 -2.70 14.04
N PRO A 64 8.95 -4.02 13.95
CA PRO A 64 9.54 -4.76 12.82
C PRO A 64 8.55 -4.92 11.65
N LEU A 65 9.04 -4.84 10.42
CA LEU A 65 8.22 -4.88 9.20
C LEU A 65 8.38 -6.19 8.42
N VAL A 66 7.34 -6.54 7.66
CA VAL A 66 7.38 -7.50 6.56
C VAL A 66 6.72 -6.88 5.32
N GLU A 67 7.44 -6.89 4.20
CA GLU A 67 6.94 -6.45 2.89
C GLU A 67 6.71 -7.68 2.01
N VAL A 68 5.54 -7.75 1.37
CA VAL A 68 5.19 -8.80 0.39
C VAL A 68 4.90 -8.13 -0.95
N GLY A 69 5.43 -8.68 -2.05
CA GLY A 69 5.39 -8.02 -3.35
C GLY A 69 6.43 -6.90 -3.49
N CYS A 70 7.59 -7.07 -2.85
CA CYS A 70 8.64 -6.04 -2.78
C CYS A 70 9.42 -5.84 -4.11
N GLY A 71 9.17 -6.68 -5.11
CA GLY A 71 9.97 -6.86 -6.31
C GLY A 71 11.33 -7.51 -6.02
N SER A 72 12.00 -8.03 -7.06
CA SER A 72 13.37 -8.59 -6.93
C SER A 72 14.38 -7.62 -6.30
N ASN A 73 14.09 -6.32 -6.41
CA ASN A 73 14.89 -5.25 -5.87
C ASN A 73 14.61 -4.93 -4.41
N ALA A 74 13.43 -5.21 -3.84
CA ALA A 74 13.11 -4.80 -2.46
C ALA A 74 13.56 -3.35 -2.15
N TYR A 75 13.27 -2.41 -3.06
CA TYR A 75 13.88 -1.07 -3.04
C TYR A 75 13.57 -0.31 -1.74
N TRP A 76 12.32 -0.36 -1.29
CA TRP A 76 11.88 0.18 -0.02
C TRP A 76 12.62 -0.47 1.16
N GLY A 77 12.68 -1.79 1.18
CA GLY A 77 13.45 -2.55 2.15
C GLY A 77 14.91 -2.12 2.23
N ARG A 78 15.62 -1.98 1.10
CA ARG A 78 17.01 -1.48 1.08
C ARG A 78 17.13 -0.10 1.72
N ARG A 79 16.22 0.81 1.36
CA ARG A 79 16.23 2.18 1.90
C ARG A 79 15.90 2.24 3.38
N LEU A 80 15.07 1.33 3.89
CA LEU A 80 14.79 1.19 5.31
C LEU A 80 15.96 0.56 6.08
N ARG A 81 16.67 -0.40 5.48
CA ARG A 81 17.88 -0.95 6.11
C ARG A 81 18.98 0.08 6.27
N GLU A 82 19.11 1.03 5.35
CA GLU A 82 20.02 2.18 5.48
C GLU A 82 19.70 3.04 6.71
N THR A 83 18.46 3.02 7.23
CA THR A 83 18.07 3.71 8.48
C THR A 83 18.18 2.82 9.73
N GLY A 84 18.59 1.56 9.57
CA GLY A 84 18.69 0.58 10.65
C GLY A 84 17.38 -0.13 11.00
N ALA A 85 16.29 0.08 10.24
CA ALA A 85 15.01 -0.55 10.52
C ALA A 85 15.04 -2.07 10.33
N ASP A 86 14.28 -2.81 11.15
CA ASP A 86 14.05 -4.24 10.95
C ASP A 86 12.92 -4.45 9.92
N ILE A 87 13.28 -4.99 8.75
CA ILE A 87 12.35 -5.34 7.68
C ILE A 87 12.80 -6.63 6.98
N LYS A 88 11.82 -7.49 6.66
CA LYS A 88 11.98 -8.61 5.72
C LYS A 88 11.16 -8.32 4.47
N CYS A 89 11.71 -8.61 3.30
CA CYS A 89 11.07 -8.34 2.03
C CYS A 89 10.93 -9.64 1.24
N TYR A 90 9.73 -9.93 0.76
CA TYR A 90 9.38 -11.13 0.03
C TYR A 90 8.80 -10.79 -1.34
N ASP A 91 9.15 -11.60 -2.33
CA ASP A 91 8.53 -11.58 -3.65
C ASP A 91 8.47 -12.99 -4.25
N VAL A 92 7.47 -13.25 -5.10
CA VAL A 92 7.36 -14.50 -5.84
C VAL A 92 8.44 -14.62 -6.92
N ASP A 93 8.85 -13.48 -7.49
CA ASP A 93 9.90 -13.36 -8.50
C ASP A 93 11.09 -12.52 -8.00
N VAL A 94 12.05 -13.21 -7.40
CA VAL A 94 13.29 -12.61 -6.91
C VAL A 94 14.40 -12.49 -7.96
N GLU A 95 14.19 -12.99 -9.19
CA GLU A 95 15.21 -13.01 -10.25
C GLU A 95 14.85 -12.14 -11.46
N GLY A 96 13.56 -11.91 -11.73
CA GLY A 96 13.06 -11.27 -12.95
C GLY A 96 12.77 -9.77 -12.87
N GLY A 97 12.77 -9.15 -11.69
CA GLY A 97 12.56 -7.70 -11.57
C GLY A 97 13.76 -6.85 -12.01
N GLY A 98 13.55 -5.53 -12.14
CA GLY A 98 14.49 -4.62 -12.78
C GLY A 98 15.84 -4.42 -12.06
N VAL A 99 16.73 -3.59 -12.60
CA VAL A 99 18.15 -3.55 -12.17
C VAL A 99 18.49 -2.21 -11.52
N ILE A 100 18.61 -2.15 -10.18
CA ILE A 100 19.18 -0.97 -9.51
C ILE A 100 20.70 -1.04 -9.62
N ASP A 101 21.29 -0.14 -10.42
CA ASP A 101 22.74 0.14 -10.51
C ASP A 101 23.64 -1.05 -10.11
N ARG A 102 23.69 -2.13 -10.91
CA ARG A 102 24.71 -3.18 -10.69
C ARG A 102 26.09 -2.56 -10.98
N PRO A 103 27.00 -2.39 -10.00
CA PRO A 103 28.40 -2.32 -10.35
C PRO A 103 28.74 -3.67 -11.00
N LYS A 104 29.33 -3.64 -12.20
CA LYS A 104 29.83 -4.85 -12.87
C LYS A 104 30.94 -5.49 -12.03
N LYS A 105 30.62 -6.32 -11.04
CA LYS A 105 31.57 -7.26 -10.44
C LYS A 105 30.90 -8.60 -10.11
N LYS A 106 31.57 -9.65 -10.58
CA LYS A 106 31.28 -11.08 -10.37
C LYS A 106 31.25 -11.43 -8.88
N ILE A 107 30.28 -12.22 -8.44
CA ILE A 107 30.28 -12.86 -7.10
C ILE A 107 29.68 -14.27 -7.31
N LYS A 108 30.48 -15.35 -7.36
CA LYS A 108 30.92 -16.22 -6.23
C LYS A 108 29.83 -16.53 -5.20
N GLN A 109 29.29 -17.74 -5.27
CA GLN A 109 28.39 -18.33 -4.28
C GLN A 109 29.02 -18.35 -2.88
N ALA A 110 28.28 -17.85 -1.89
CA ALA A 110 28.35 -18.11 -0.45
C ALA A 110 27.04 -17.50 0.10
N GLY A 111 26.20 -18.14 0.92
CA GLY A 111 26.42 -18.99 2.09
C GLY A 111 25.46 -18.42 3.14
N GLU A 112 24.60 -19.26 3.71
CA GLU A 112 23.59 -18.88 4.68
C GLU A 112 24.25 -18.32 5.96
N ASP A 113 23.96 -17.04 6.25
CA ASP A 113 23.90 -16.33 7.54
C ASP A 113 24.55 -14.94 7.56
N GLY A 114 23.68 -13.97 7.87
CA GLY A 114 23.88 -12.68 8.54
C GLY A 114 25.27 -12.03 8.55
N GLY A 115 25.45 -11.06 7.67
CA GLY A 115 26.51 -10.04 7.79
C GLY A 115 26.43 -8.99 6.69
N ASP A 116 25.78 -7.86 6.97
CA ASP A 116 25.93 -6.50 6.43
C ASP A 116 26.22 -6.27 4.92
N GLY A 117 26.05 -7.26 4.04
CA GLY A 117 26.62 -7.22 2.69
C GLY A 117 25.65 -7.29 1.52
N ASP A 118 24.44 -7.83 1.68
CA ASP A 118 23.53 -7.97 0.54
C ASP A 118 22.07 -8.18 1.02
N PHE A 119 21.38 -7.08 1.35
CA PHE A 119 19.94 -7.15 1.59
C PHE A 119 19.22 -7.53 0.29
N LYS A 120 18.56 -8.69 0.30
CA LYS A 120 17.86 -9.25 -0.87
C LYS A 120 16.42 -9.57 -0.54
N ALA A 121 15.57 -9.50 -1.56
CA ALA A 121 14.26 -10.10 -1.53
C ALA A 121 14.39 -11.61 -1.28
N LEU A 122 13.57 -12.12 -0.38
CA LEU A 122 13.39 -13.54 -0.12
C LEU A 122 12.27 -14.06 -1.03
N LYS A 123 12.37 -15.32 -1.46
CA LYS A 123 11.31 -15.90 -2.28
C LYS A 123 10.10 -16.24 -1.41
N GLY A 124 8.92 -15.76 -1.79
CA GLY A 124 7.65 -16.09 -1.13
C GLY A 124 6.55 -15.07 -1.44
N GLY A 125 5.30 -15.51 -1.28
CA GLY A 125 4.09 -14.71 -1.43
C GLY A 125 3.37 -14.47 -0.10
N PRO A 126 2.05 -14.24 -0.11
CA PRO A 126 1.23 -14.01 1.09
C PRO A 126 1.37 -15.06 2.18
N GLU A 127 1.68 -16.32 1.83
CA GLU A 127 1.83 -17.44 2.77
C GLU A 127 2.94 -17.21 3.80
N VAL A 128 3.93 -16.36 3.48
CA VAL A 128 5.05 -16.05 4.40
C VAL A 128 4.57 -15.32 5.66
N LEU A 129 3.39 -14.71 5.64
CA LEU A 129 2.80 -14.00 6.79
C LEU A 129 2.37 -14.97 7.91
N LEU A 130 2.18 -16.26 7.57
CA LEU A 130 1.86 -17.32 8.53
C LEU A 130 3.12 -17.94 9.15
N GLU A 131 4.32 -17.64 8.62
CA GLU A 131 5.56 -18.22 9.12
C GLU A 131 5.90 -17.70 10.52
N PRO A 132 6.40 -18.56 11.44
CA PRO A 132 6.77 -18.15 12.80
C PRO A 132 7.75 -16.96 12.86
N GLY A 133 8.63 -16.82 11.85
CA GLY A 133 9.59 -15.72 11.79
C GLY A 133 9.00 -14.37 11.40
N ASN A 134 7.74 -14.33 10.97
CA ASN A 134 7.02 -13.14 10.54
C ASN A 134 5.81 -12.80 11.43
N LEU A 135 5.39 -13.73 12.29
CA LEU A 135 4.38 -13.47 13.32
C LEU A 135 4.80 -12.28 14.19
N GLY A 136 3.89 -11.32 14.37
CA GLY A 136 4.12 -10.09 15.15
C GLY A 136 4.84 -8.96 14.42
N ARG A 137 5.26 -9.15 13.16
CA ARG A 137 5.73 -8.04 12.29
C ARG A 137 4.54 -7.28 11.74
N ASN A 138 4.72 -5.99 11.50
CA ASN A 138 3.74 -5.16 10.80
C ASN A 138 3.86 -5.31 9.29
N LEU A 139 2.71 -5.37 8.62
CA LEU A 139 2.64 -5.57 7.18
C LEU A 139 2.88 -4.25 6.44
N PHE A 140 3.78 -4.27 5.47
CA PHE A 140 3.98 -3.19 4.51
C PHE A 140 3.62 -3.66 3.10
N LEU A 141 2.75 -2.92 2.42
CA LEU A 141 2.35 -3.17 1.03
C LEU A 141 2.58 -1.90 0.20
N CYS A 142 3.26 -2.03 -0.93
CA CYS A 142 3.48 -0.95 -1.88
C CYS A 142 3.03 -1.41 -3.26
N PHE A 143 1.97 -0.80 -3.80
CA PHE A 143 1.39 -1.19 -5.10
C PHE A 143 1.07 -2.70 -5.19
N PRO A 144 0.33 -3.28 -4.23
CA PRO A 144 0.11 -4.73 -4.19
C PRO A 144 -0.60 -5.29 -5.43
N ASP A 145 -1.46 -4.52 -6.11
CA ASP A 145 -2.38 -5.07 -7.11
C ASP A 145 -2.25 -4.46 -8.53
N GLU A 146 -1.14 -3.75 -8.83
CA GLU A 146 -0.92 -3.17 -10.16
C GLU A 146 -0.71 -4.27 -11.23
N ASP A 147 0.10 -5.27 -10.90
CA ASP A 147 0.39 -6.40 -11.77
C ASP A 147 -0.55 -7.56 -11.42
N VAL A 148 -1.65 -7.69 -12.17
CA VAL A 148 -2.51 -8.87 -12.09
C VAL A 148 -1.63 -10.10 -12.34
N ASN A 149 -1.59 -11.06 -11.41
CA ASN A 149 -0.80 -12.28 -11.56
C ASN A 149 -1.12 -12.93 -12.91
N PRO A 150 -0.22 -12.87 -13.92
CA PRO A 150 -0.55 -13.33 -15.27
C PRO A 150 -0.66 -14.86 -15.32
N SER A 151 -0.10 -15.56 -14.32
CA SER A 151 -0.25 -17.00 -14.15
C SER A 151 -1.54 -17.43 -13.44
N ASP A 152 -2.20 -16.54 -12.71
CA ASP A 152 -3.52 -16.79 -12.14
C ASP A 152 -4.36 -15.50 -12.06
N PRO A 153 -4.90 -15.04 -13.19
CA PRO A 153 -5.77 -13.86 -13.22
C PRO A 153 -7.13 -14.11 -12.55
N SER A 154 -7.41 -15.34 -12.12
CA SER A 154 -8.63 -15.69 -11.37
C SER A 154 -8.42 -15.73 -9.86
N GLY A 155 -7.17 -15.66 -9.41
CA GLY A 155 -6.82 -15.61 -7.99
C GLY A 155 -7.27 -14.29 -7.36
N PRO A 156 -7.46 -14.28 -6.02
CA PRO A 156 -7.64 -13.03 -5.29
C PRO A 156 -6.45 -12.07 -5.51
N PRO A 157 -6.68 -10.74 -5.47
CA PRO A 157 -5.58 -9.78 -5.52
C PRO A 157 -4.57 -9.98 -4.40
N LEU A 158 -3.27 -9.71 -4.65
CA LEU A 158 -2.18 -9.93 -3.69
C LEU A 158 -2.48 -9.26 -2.34
N GLY A 159 -2.99 -8.02 -2.37
CA GLY A 159 -3.36 -7.29 -1.16
C GLY A 159 -4.40 -8.04 -0.33
N VAL A 160 -5.40 -8.65 -0.97
CA VAL A 160 -6.47 -9.42 -0.30
C VAL A 160 -5.91 -10.68 0.34
N GLU A 161 -5.03 -11.40 -0.36
CA GLU A 161 -4.37 -12.58 0.19
C GLU A 161 -3.46 -12.23 1.37
N CYS A 162 -2.74 -11.12 1.27
CA CYS A 162 -1.91 -10.63 2.37
C CYS A 162 -2.75 -10.35 3.61
N LEU A 163 -3.86 -9.61 3.48
CA LEU A 163 -4.76 -9.33 4.60
C LEU A 163 -5.37 -10.61 5.20
N SER A 164 -5.71 -11.58 4.35
CA SER A 164 -6.28 -12.87 4.80
C SER A 164 -5.30 -13.71 5.62
N ASN A 165 -4.00 -13.61 5.33
CA ASN A 165 -2.93 -14.30 6.07
C ASN A 165 -2.33 -13.47 7.21
N TYR A 166 -2.69 -12.19 7.33
CA TYR A 166 -2.09 -11.26 8.26
C TYR A 166 -2.86 -11.14 9.57
N SER A 167 -2.19 -11.47 10.68
CA SER A 167 -2.75 -11.39 12.04
C SER A 167 -2.17 -10.27 12.91
N GLY A 168 -1.20 -9.49 12.39
CA GLY A 168 -0.54 -8.42 13.14
C GLY A 168 -1.39 -7.15 13.32
N GLU A 169 -0.80 -6.12 13.93
CA GLU A 169 -1.53 -4.92 14.38
C GLU A 169 -1.64 -3.84 13.31
N TYR A 170 -0.54 -3.51 12.61
CA TYR A 170 -0.53 -2.41 11.64
C TYR A 170 -0.35 -2.89 10.20
N VAL A 171 -1.06 -2.24 9.28
CA VAL A 171 -0.81 -2.31 7.84
C VAL A 171 -0.36 -0.93 7.39
N ILE A 172 0.82 -0.85 6.78
CA ILE A 172 1.31 0.35 6.12
C ILE A 172 1.13 0.12 4.63
N HIS A 173 0.42 1.04 3.98
CA HIS A 173 0.09 0.95 2.56
C HIS A 173 0.67 2.14 1.81
N VAL A 174 1.26 1.87 0.65
CA VAL A 174 1.69 2.88 -0.32
C VAL A 174 0.96 2.64 -1.64
N GLY A 175 0.15 3.63 -2.03
CA GLY A 175 -0.69 3.57 -3.22
C GLY A 175 -1.86 4.56 -3.18
N GLU A 176 -2.83 4.32 -4.05
CA GLU A 176 -4.12 5.00 -4.17
C GLU A 176 -5.17 4.26 -3.33
N LEU A 177 -6.09 5.01 -2.71
CA LEU A 177 -7.19 4.47 -1.90
C LEU A 177 -8.47 5.31 -2.08
N PHE A 178 -9.63 4.66 -2.07
CA PHE A 178 -10.97 5.26 -1.97
C PHE A 178 -11.24 6.41 -2.95
N GLY A 179 -10.92 6.19 -4.24
CA GLY A 179 -11.17 7.18 -5.28
C GLY A 179 -10.17 8.34 -5.31
N GLU A 180 -9.07 8.25 -4.56
CA GLU A 180 -7.90 9.13 -4.73
C GLU A 180 -7.10 8.75 -5.97
N THR A 181 -7.78 8.77 -7.11
CA THR A 181 -7.20 8.53 -8.41
C THR A 181 -7.73 9.56 -9.38
N VAL A 182 -6.96 9.83 -10.43
CA VAL A 182 -7.42 10.65 -11.56
C VAL A 182 -7.82 9.79 -12.76
N SER A 183 -7.72 8.47 -12.63
CA SER A 183 -8.24 7.51 -13.60
C SER A 183 -9.77 7.49 -13.51
N HIS A 184 -10.44 7.67 -14.64
CA HIS A 184 -11.91 7.64 -14.71
C HIS A 184 -12.39 6.19 -14.88
N ASP A 185 -12.69 5.76 -16.10
CA ASP A 185 -13.31 4.45 -16.37
C ASP A 185 -12.35 3.27 -16.21
N GLN A 186 -11.04 3.51 -16.32
CA GLN A 186 -10.07 2.42 -16.36
C GLN A 186 -9.79 1.83 -14.98
N ALA A 187 -9.77 2.67 -13.95
CA ALA A 187 -9.41 2.25 -12.60
C ALA A 187 -10.01 3.23 -11.57
N PRO A 188 -11.33 3.20 -11.33
CA PRO A 188 -12.01 4.16 -10.44
C PRO A 188 -11.57 4.06 -8.96
N PHE A 189 -10.92 2.96 -8.59
CA PHE A 189 -10.33 2.75 -7.26
C PHE A 189 -8.81 2.95 -7.24
N GLY A 190 -8.22 3.41 -8.34
CA GLY A 190 -6.77 3.45 -8.53
C GLY A 190 -6.24 2.14 -9.09
N ARG A 191 -5.00 2.18 -9.57
CA ARG A 191 -4.35 1.01 -10.21
C ARG A 191 -3.49 0.22 -9.22
N SER A 192 -2.94 0.90 -8.23
CA SER A 192 -2.03 0.32 -7.25
C SER A 192 -2.67 -0.71 -6.29
N SER A 193 -3.99 -0.70 -6.14
CA SER A 193 -4.70 -1.51 -5.13
C SER A 193 -6.14 -1.76 -5.55
N SER A 194 -6.56 -3.01 -5.47
CA SER A 194 -7.88 -3.48 -5.85
C SER A 194 -8.99 -2.94 -4.94
N MET A 195 -10.22 -2.88 -5.46
CA MET A 195 -11.39 -2.49 -4.67
C MET A 195 -11.59 -3.45 -3.49
N GLU A 196 -11.39 -4.75 -3.72
CA GLU A 196 -11.51 -5.82 -2.74
C GLU A 196 -10.52 -5.63 -1.60
N PHE A 197 -9.26 -5.31 -1.90
CA PHE A 197 -8.26 -4.98 -0.88
C PHE A 197 -8.68 -3.76 -0.08
N GLN A 198 -9.12 -2.69 -0.74
CA GLN A 198 -9.52 -1.45 -0.07
C GLN A 198 -10.70 -1.66 0.87
N CYS A 199 -11.70 -2.42 0.43
CA CYS A 199 -12.85 -2.80 1.25
C CYS A 199 -12.43 -3.68 2.44
N HIS A 200 -11.56 -4.67 2.24
CA HIS A 200 -11.07 -5.53 3.31
C HIS A 200 -10.24 -4.74 4.33
N LEU A 201 -9.32 -3.89 3.86
CA LEU A 201 -8.52 -3.00 4.70
C LEU A 201 -9.43 -2.08 5.52
N ALA A 202 -10.39 -1.43 4.87
CA ALA A 202 -11.35 -0.58 5.57
C ALA A 202 -12.20 -1.38 6.54
N LYS A 203 -12.61 -2.62 6.23
CA LYS A 203 -13.48 -3.42 7.10
C LYS A 203 -12.80 -3.73 8.43
N ASP A 204 -11.55 -4.18 8.40
CA ASP A 204 -10.88 -4.74 9.58
C ASP A 204 -9.90 -3.76 10.24
N PHE A 205 -9.53 -2.67 9.56
CA PHE A 205 -8.59 -1.66 10.04
C PHE A 205 -9.18 -0.24 9.93
N HIS A 206 -8.63 0.67 10.72
CA HIS A 206 -8.94 2.10 10.63
C HIS A 206 -7.65 2.89 10.40
N CYS A 207 -7.73 3.93 9.58
CA CYS A 207 -6.58 4.74 9.21
C CYS A 207 -6.24 5.70 10.35
N ILE A 208 -4.98 5.70 10.78
CA ILE A 208 -4.45 6.58 11.83
C ILE A 208 -3.43 7.59 11.29
N LEU A 209 -2.96 7.41 10.06
CA LEU A 209 -2.07 8.34 9.38
C LEU A 209 -2.29 8.26 7.88
N LYS A 210 -2.34 9.41 7.21
CA LYS A 210 -2.31 9.51 5.76
C LYS A 210 -1.48 10.71 5.32
N ALA A 211 -0.58 10.51 4.37
CA ALA A 211 0.26 11.58 3.83
C ALA A 211 0.57 11.36 2.35
N GLY A 212 0.64 12.44 1.58
CA GLY A 212 1.02 12.36 0.16
C GLY A 212 2.47 11.90 -0.05
N LEU A 213 2.75 11.33 -1.21
CA LEU A 213 4.11 10.99 -1.65
C LEU A 213 4.48 11.76 -2.93
N PRO A 214 5.79 11.83 -3.29
CA PRO A 214 6.20 12.21 -4.63
C PRO A 214 5.53 11.27 -5.63
N ARG A 215 4.86 11.81 -6.64
CA ARG A 215 3.95 11.06 -7.51
C ARG A 215 3.99 11.57 -8.94
N TRP A 216 3.63 10.71 -9.87
CA TRP A 216 3.29 11.16 -11.23
C TRP A 216 1.97 11.94 -11.22
N PRO A 217 1.75 12.86 -12.17
CA PRO A 217 0.51 13.63 -12.24
C PRO A 217 -0.75 12.76 -12.33
N HIS A 218 -0.62 11.55 -12.89
CA HIS A 218 -1.70 10.62 -13.16
C HIS A 218 -2.01 9.65 -12.00
N GLU A 219 -1.32 9.80 -10.87
CA GLU A 219 -1.45 8.90 -9.72
C GLU A 219 -1.77 9.71 -8.47
N GLY A 220 -2.67 9.20 -7.63
CA GLY A 220 -2.93 9.74 -6.30
C GLY A 220 -2.15 9.04 -5.19
N GLN A 221 -0.81 8.95 -5.31
CA GLN A 221 0.00 8.18 -4.36
C GLN A 221 0.00 8.80 -2.94
N THR A 222 -0.30 7.96 -1.96
CA THR A 222 -0.17 8.27 -0.53
C THR A 222 0.58 7.15 0.20
N ILE A 223 1.16 7.50 1.36
CA ILE A 223 1.46 6.54 2.41
C ILE A 223 0.36 6.64 3.47
N SER A 224 -0.17 5.49 3.87
CA SER A 224 -1.19 5.40 4.90
C SER A 224 -0.84 4.31 5.93
N VAL A 225 -1.20 4.55 7.19
CA VAL A 225 -1.03 3.59 8.28
C VAL A 225 -2.40 3.24 8.84
N TRP A 226 -2.64 1.95 8.93
CA TRP A 226 -3.90 1.35 9.33
C TRP A 226 -3.68 0.47 10.53
N LYS A 227 -4.44 0.71 11.60
CA LYS A 227 -4.40 -0.09 12.82
C LYS A 227 -5.58 -1.05 12.82
N ARG A 228 -5.36 -2.29 13.26
CA ARG A 228 -6.42 -3.29 13.38
C ARG A 228 -7.50 -2.77 14.32
N THR A 229 -8.73 -2.80 13.84
CA THR A 229 -9.88 -2.23 14.55
C THR A 229 -10.34 -3.18 15.63
N THR A 230 -10.61 -2.65 16.82
CA THR A 230 -11.33 -3.39 17.85
C THR A 230 -12.82 -3.33 17.55
N ILE A 231 -13.52 -4.46 17.71
CA ILE A 231 -14.96 -4.54 17.50
C ILE A 231 -15.68 -4.36 18.84
N CYS A 232 -16.78 -3.61 18.83
CA CYS A 232 -17.72 -3.48 19.93
C CYS A 232 -19.04 -4.12 19.52
N ASP A 233 -19.48 -5.11 20.28
CA ASP A 233 -20.73 -5.83 20.03
C ASP A 233 -21.86 -5.23 20.88
N ILE A 234 -23.00 -4.98 20.24
CA ILE A 234 -24.26 -4.63 20.91
C ILE A 234 -25.17 -5.86 20.86
N HIS A 235 -25.60 -6.29 22.04
CA HIS A 235 -26.57 -7.38 22.21
C HIS A 235 -27.95 -6.81 22.51
N PHE A 236 -28.93 -7.21 21.74
CA PHE A 236 -30.34 -6.90 22.03
C PHE A 236 -30.92 -8.07 22.82
N GLY A 237 -31.65 -7.75 23.89
CA GLY A 237 -32.37 -8.78 24.65
C GLY A 237 -33.57 -9.24 23.84
N ASP A 238 -33.91 -10.52 23.93
CA ASP A 238 -35.21 -10.98 23.50
C ASP A 238 -36.24 -10.36 24.45
N ASP A 239 -37.18 -9.58 23.93
CA ASP A 239 -38.26 -9.02 24.75
C ASP A 239 -38.94 -10.17 25.50
N GLU A 240 -38.91 -10.15 26.84
CA GLU A 240 -39.59 -11.10 27.72
C GLU A 240 -41.12 -10.92 27.63
N ASP A 241 -41.72 -11.14 26.46
CA ASP A 241 -43.16 -11.17 26.25
C ASP A 241 -43.45 -11.94 24.94
N ASP A 242 -43.41 -13.28 24.97
CA ASP A 242 -44.60 -14.10 24.76
C ASP A 242 -44.29 -15.60 24.89
N SER A 243 -45.33 -16.33 25.28
CA SER A 243 -45.38 -17.72 25.68
C SER A 243 -44.63 -18.72 24.79
N GLY A 244 -43.71 -19.46 25.41
CA GLY A 244 -43.49 -20.89 25.25
C GLY A 244 -43.49 -21.48 23.85
N GLU A 245 -42.30 -21.67 23.30
CA GLU A 245 -41.81 -22.96 22.79
C GLU A 245 -40.29 -22.80 22.59
N GLU A 246 -39.51 -23.69 23.21
CA GLU A 246 -38.06 -23.70 23.09
C GLU A 246 -37.65 -24.05 21.65
N GLU A 247 -37.26 -23.05 20.86
CA GLU A 247 -36.35 -23.28 19.73
C GLU A 247 -34.98 -22.67 20.03
N VAL A 248 -34.03 -23.58 20.25
CA VAL A 248 -32.61 -23.32 20.43
C VAL A 248 -32.04 -22.85 19.08
N GLY A 249 -32.09 -21.54 18.84
CA GLY A 249 -31.33 -20.84 17.81
C GLY A 249 -30.30 -19.94 18.52
N GLU A 250 -29.04 -20.35 18.49
CA GLU A 250 -27.94 -19.78 19.28
C GLU A 250 -27.69 -18.29 18.97
N GLY A 251 -27.93 -17.40 19.95
CA GLY A 251 -27.19 -16.18 20.37
C GLY A 251 -26.49 -15.21 19.39
N GLU A 252 -26.35 -15.49 18.10
CA GLU A 252 -25.70 -14.64 17.10
C GLU A 252 -26.67 -13.73 16.35
N GLU A 253 -27.95 -14.10 16.23
CA GLU A 253 -28.94 -13.35 15.45
C GLU A 253 -29.33 -12.00 16.09
N ASN A 254 -29.10 -11.84 17.39
CA ASN A 254 -29.45 -10.61 18.13
C ASN A 254 -28.22 -9.75 18.49
N LYS A 255 -27.14 -9.86 17.71
CA LYS A 255 -25.88 -9.12 17.89
C LYS A 255 -25.55 -8.26 16.68
N ILE A 256 -25.20 -7.00 16.91
CA ILE A 256 -24.64 -6.11 15.87
C ILE A 256 -23.25 -5.65 16.29
N SER A 257 -22.28 -5.82 15.40
CA SER A 257 -20.87 -5.46 15.60
C SER A 257 -20.54 -4.11 14.98
N PHE A 258 -19.94 -3.22 15.75
CA PHE A 258 -19.46 -1.91 15.32
C PHE A 258 -17.95 -1.79 15.50
N LYS A 259 -17.33 -0.91 14.72
CA LYS A 259 -15.94 -0.53 14.93
C LYS A 259 -15.82 0.37 16.16
N HIS A 260 -14.89 0.07 17.04
CA HIS A 260 -14.44 0.97 18.08
C HIS A 260 -13.12 1.62 17.64
N ILE A 261 -13.17 2.95 17.45
CA ILE A 261 -12.00 3.78 17.11
C ILE A 261 -11.79 4.76 18.27
N PRO A 262 -10.68 4.63 19.03
CA PRO A 262 -10.34 5.57 20.10
C PRO A 262 -10.24 7.02 19.59
N GLU A 263 -10.59 8.00 20.43
CA GLU A 263 -10.57 9.42 20.06
C GLU A 263 -9.16 9.91 19.67
N ASP A 264 -8.12 9.37 20.29
CA ASP A 264 -6.72 9.69 20.00
C ASP A 264 -6.17 8.99 18.74
N GLU A 265 -6.93 8.04 18.18
CA GLU A 265 -6.63 7.33 16.93
C GLU A 265 -7.50 7.82 15.76
N ALA A 266 -8.57 8.57 16.03
CA ALA A 266 -9.46 9.09 15.02
C ALA A 266 -8.79 10.24 14.22
N LEU A 267 -8.74 10.08 12.89
CA LEU A 267 -8.32 11.16 12.00
C LEU A 267 -9.33 12.32 11.99
N PRO A 268 -8.88 13.58 11.79
CA PRO A 268 -9.77 14.71 11.60
C PRO A 268 -10.73 14.47 10.43
N GLN A 269 -12.02 14.71 10.65
CA GLN A 269 -13.05 14.58 9.61
C GLN A 269 -13.08 15.79 8.67
N ASP A 270 -12.78 16.96 9.21
CA ASP A 270 -12.84 18.24 8.50
C ASP A 270 -11.65 18.39 7.54
N ILE A 271 -11.90 18.12 6.27
CA ILE A 271 -10.95 18.30 5.17
C ILE A 271 -11.65 19.06 4.05
N ALA A 272 -11.10 20.19 3.63
CA ALA A 272 -11.66 20.99 2.54
C ALA A 272 -10.63 21.31 1.46
N ALA A 273 -11.10 21.32 0.21
CA ALA A 273 -10.34 21.83 -0.91
C ALA A 273 -10.05 23.34 -0.72
N PRO A 274 -8.94 23.87 -1.27
CA PRO A 274 -8.57 25.28 -1.08
C PRO A 274 -9.67 26.29 -1.44
N CYS A 275 -10.49 26.00 -2.45
CA CYS A 275 -11.58 26.88 -2.88
C CYS A 275 -12.75 26.97 -1.87
N VAL A 276 -12.91 25.97 -1.00
CA VAL A 276 -13.99 25.88 0.00
C VAL A 276 -13.48 25.79 1.44
N ALA A 277 -12.16 25.90 1.65
CA ALA A 277 -11.54 25.85 2.99
C ALA A 277 -12.01 26.96 3.93
N HIS A 278 -12.62 28.02 3.41
CA HIS A 278 -13.24 29.08 4.20
C HIS A 278 -14.51 28.62 4.94
N LEU A 279 -15.11 27.48 4.56
CA LEU A 279 -16.30 26.93 5.21
C LEU A 279 -16.00 26.15 6.49
N LEU A 280 -14.73 25.80 6.75
CA LEU A 280 -14.27 25.06 7.93
C LEU A 280 -13.62 25.97 9.00
N LYS A 281 -13.78 27.29 8.88
CA LYS A 281 -13.19 28.29 9.78
C LYS A 281 -14.21 28.86 10.75
#